data_AF-A0A7K2MI11-F1
#
_entry.id   AF-A0A7K2MI11-F1
#
_cell.length_a   1.000
_cell.length_b   1.000
_cell.length_c   1.000
_cell.angle_alpha   90.00
_cell.angle_beta   90.00
_cell.angle_gamma   90.00
#
_symmetry.space_group_name_H-M   'P 1'
#
loop_
_entity.id
_entity.type
_entity.pdbx_description
1 polymer ?
#
loop_
_entity_poly.entity_id
_entity_poly.type
_entity_poly.pdbx_seq_one_letter_code
_entity_poly.pdbx_strand_id
1 'polypeptide(L)'
;LFAPHPVSTAAAALMIATQLWLVLSGNFSWLNWITIVLALSVVRFPADPPATAAAPLWYEVVVLAVAALLVFLSHRPVRNMISRRQVMNRSFDALHLVNTYGAFGSVSRVRYEVVIEGTADEVARKDGDWREYEFRGKPGDPRRWPRQFAPYHLRLDWLMWFAALSPSYAGSWFGTFVERLLENDRATLRLLRGSPFPPDAPPRFVRARLFRYRYTTWRELRETGACWERTYVREYLPPTRLTGAPDRS
;
A
#
# COMPACT_ATOMS: atom_id res chain seq x y z
N LEU A 1 -22.92 -14.26 11.31
CA LEU A 1 -24.26 -14.40 10.70
C LEU A 1 -25.02 -15.61 11.24
N PHE A 2 -24.39 -16.78 11.36
CA PHE A 2 -25.07 -18.03 11.75
C PHE A 2 -25.11 -18.33 13.26
N ALA A 3 -24.27 -17.68 14.07
CA ALA A 3 -24.31 -17.83 15.52
C ALA A 3 -25.39 -16.92 16.13
N PRO A 4 -26.13 -17.38 17.16
CA PRO A 4 -27.14 -16.56 17.83
C PRO A 4 -26.51 -15.37 18.56
N HIS A 5 -27.32 -14.35 18.83
CA HIS A 5 -26.95 -13.27 19.72
C HIS A 5 -26.65 -13.84 21.13
N PRO A 6 -25.63 -13.34 21.87
CA PRO A 6 -24.74 -12.20 21.57
C PRO A 6 -23.47 -12.54 20.78
N VAL A 7 -23.25 -13.82 20.43
CA VAL A 7 -21.99 -14.29 19.84
C VAL A 7 -21.68 -13.62 18.51
N SER A 8 -22.69 -13.41 17.65
CA SER A 8 -22.51 -12.71 16.37
C SER A 8 -22.06 -11.27 16.54
N THR A 9 -22.62 -10.55 17.53
CA THR A 9 -22.28 -9.16 17.82
C THR A 9 -20.87 -9.06 18.39
N ALA A 10 -20.50 -9.97 19.31
CA ALA A 10 -19.15 -10.03 19.86
C ALA A 10 -18.10 -10.29 18.77
N ALA A 11 -18.36 -11.24 17.86
CA ALA A 11 -17.48 -11.51 16.73
C ALA A 11 -17.35 -10.30 15.77
N ALA A 12 -18.46 -9.64 15.46
CA ALA A 12 -18.44 -8.43 14.64
C ALA A 12 -17.67 -7.28 15.30
N ALA A 13 -17.87 -7.07 16.61
CA ALA A 13 -17.14 -6.07 17.37
C ALA A 13 -15.62 -6.35 17.40
N LEU A 14 -15.21 -7.61 17.57
CA LEU A 14 -13.81 -8.01 17.49
C LEU A 14 -13.22 -7.73 16.10
N MET A 15 -13.95 -8.03 15.03
CA MET A 15 -13.54 -7.68 13.66
C MET A 15 -13.39 -6.16 13.52
N ILE A 16 -14.36 -5.36 13.94
CA ILE A 16 -14.31 -3.90 13.86
C ILE A 16 -13.09 -3.36 14.61
N ALA A 17 -12.87 -3.82 15.85
CA ALA A 17 -11.73 -3.38 16.66
C ALA A 17 -10.39 -3.69 16.01
N THR A 18 -10.23 -4.92 15.47
CA THR A 18 -9.00 -5.31 14.76
C THR A 18 -8.81 -4.52 13.46
N GLN A 19 -9.87 -4.22 12.71
CA GLN A 19 -9.78 -3.38 11.51
C GLN A 19 -9.44 -1.92 11.86
N LEU A 20 -10.02 -1.36 12.92
CA LEU A 20 -9.69 -0.01 13.40
C LEU A 20 -8.23 0.09 13.85
N TRP A 21 -7.71 -0.93 14.53
CA TRP A 21 -6.29 -1.02 14.85
C TRP A 21 -5.41 -0.96 13.59
N LEU A 22 -5.77 -1.69 12.53
CA LEU A 22 -5.05 -1.66 11.25
C LEU A 22 -5.16 -0.30 10.55
N VAL A 23 -6.30 0.38 10.65
CA VAL A 23 -6.49 1.74 10.14
C VAL A 23 -5.59 2.73 10.88
N LEU A 24 -5.47 2.62 12.21
CA LEU A 24 -4.65 3.50 13.03
C LEU A 24 -3.14 3.25 12.84
N SER A 25 -2.75 2.01 12.60
CA SER A 25 -1.34 1.60 12.49
C SER A 25 -0.80 1.61 11.07
N GLY A 26 -1.64 1.81 10.04
CA GLY A 26 -1.21 1.68 8.64
C GLY A 26 -2.08 2.43 7.62
N ASN A 27 -1.62 2.38 6.38
CA ASN A 27 -2.23 3.08 5.23
C ASN A 27 -2.75 2.09 4.18
N PHE A 28 -3.80 1.34 4.53
CA PHE A 28 -4.40 0.31 3.67
C PHE A 28 -5.62 0.81 2.87
N SER A 29 -5.62 2.09 2.51
CA SER A 29 -6.69 2.73 1.75
C SER A 29 -8.09 2.37 2.31
N TRP A 30 -9.05 2.02 1.46
CA TRP A 30 -10.45 1.77 1.85
C TRP A 30 -10.75 0.32 2.27
N LEU A 31 -9.78 -0.60 2.20
CA LEU A 31 -10.03 -2.04 2.38
C LEU A 31 -10.54 -2.38 3.79
N ASN A 32 -9.90 -1.83 4.83
CA ASN A 32 -10.37 -2.02 6.21
C ASN A 32 -11.74 -1.41 6.44
N TRP A 33 -12.01 -0.25 5.81
CA TRP A 33 -13.29 0.45 5.93
C TRP A 33 -14.45 -0.37 5.36
N ILE A 34 -14.28 -1.04 4.22
CA ILE A 34 -15.31 -1.96 3.71
C ILE A 34 -15.58 -3.09 4.70
N THR A 35 -14.53 -3.66 5.28
CA THR A 35 -14.68 -4.74 6.28
C THR A 35 -15.44 -4.24 7.51
N ILE A 36 -15.14 -3.02 7.98
CA ILE A 36 -15.85 -2.39 9.10
C ILE A 36 -17.33 -2.17 8.76
N VAL A 37 -17.64 -1.62 7.59
CA VAL A 37 -19.02 -1.37 7.14
C VAL A 37 -19.81 -2.68 7.06
N LEU A 38 -19.22 -3.74 6.51
CA LEU A 38 -19.85 -5.06 6.47
C LEU A 38 -20.05 -5.64 7.88
N ALA A 39 -19.06 -5.53 8.76
CA ALA A 39 -19.17 -6.02 10.14
C ALA A 39 -20.24 -5.26 10.93
N LEU A 40 -20.40 -3.95 10.71
CA LEU A 40 -21.44 -3.14 11.36
C LEU A 40 -22.86 -3.62 11.02
N SER A 41 -23.08 -4.19 9.82
CA SER A 41 -24.39 -4.77 9.47
C SER A 41 -24.79 -5.98 10.34
N VAL A 42 -23.81 -6.60 11.02
CA VAL A 42 -24.02 -7.76 11.90
C VAL A 42 -24.19 -7.34 13.36
N VAL A 43 -23.72 -6.13 13.73
CA VAL A 43 -23.88 -5.58 15.07
C VAL A 43 -25.35 -5.24 15.29
N ARG A 44 -26.02 -6.01 16.15
CA ARG A 44 -27.38 -5.68 16.58
C ARG A 44 -27.33 -4.70 17.75
N PHE A 45 -28.01 -3.57 17.60
CA PHE A 45 -28.33 -2.69 18.71
C PHE A 45 -29.41 -3.33 19.59
N PRO A 46 -29.47 -3.00 20.90
CA PRO A 46 -30.53 -3.49 21.77
C PRO A 46 -31.89 -3.05 21.22
N ALA A 47 -32.61 -4.00 20.66
CA ALA A 47 -33.95 -3.89 20.12
C ALA A 47 -34.63 -5.24 20.30
N ASP A 48 -35.94 -5.25 20.59
CA ASP A 48 -36.70 -6.49 20.68
C ASP A 48 -36.74 -7.17 19.30
N PRO A 49 -36.11 -8.35 19.13
CA PRO A 49 -36.12 -9.01 17.85
C PRO A 49 -37.54 -9.48 17.54
N PRO A 50 -38.00 -9.35 16.28
CA PRO A 50 -39.28 -9.93 15.89
C PRO A 50 -39.23 -11.44 16.12
N ALA A 51 -40.33 -12.00 16.63
CA ALA A 51 -40.48 -13.43 16.81
C ALA A 51 -40.34 -14.12 15.44
N THR A 52 -39.32 -14.96 15.31
CA THR A 52 -39.05 -15.75 14.10
C THR A 52 -39.31 -17.22 14.42
N ALA A 53 -39.84 -17.96 13.45
CA ALA A 53 -40.04 -19.39 13.60
C ALA A 53 -38.68 -20.07 13.87
N ALA A 54 -38.68 -21.10 14.74
CA ALA A 54 -37.49 -21.89 15.01
C ALA A 54 -36.96 -22.52 13.71
N ALA A 55 -35.63 -22.61 13.60
CA ALA A 55 -35.02 -23.28 12.47
C ALA A 55 -35.36 -24.79 12.52
N PRO A 56 -35.65 -25.44 11.38
CA PRO A 56 -35.82 -26.88 11.35
C PRO A 56 -34.57 -27.62 11.85
N LEU A 57 -34.74 -28.69 12.62
CA LEU A 57 -33.62 -29.44 13.22
C LEU A 57 -32.58 -29.91 12.18
N TRP A 58 -33.01 -30.36 11.00
CA TRP A 58 -32.10 -30.80 9.95
C TRP A 58 -31.16 -29.68 9.49
N TYR A 59 -31.66 -28.44 9.45
CA TYR A 59 -30.88 -27.27 9.05
C TYR A 59 -29.84 -26.94 10.13
N GLU A 60 -30.24 -26.97 11.40
CA GLU A 60 -29.31 -26.78 12.53
C GLU A 60 -28.20 -27.83 12.52
N VAL A 61 -28.54 -29.11 12.31
CA VAL A 61 -27.57 -30.20 12.22
C VAL A 61 -26.58 -29.96 11.07
N VAL A 62 -27.07 -29.56 9.89
CA VAL A 62 -26.21 -29.25 8.73
C VAL A 62 -25.28 -28.07 9.03
N VAL A 63 -25.80 -26.97 9.60
CA VAL A 63 -25.00 -25.79 9.95
C VAL A 63 -23.92 -26.14 10.98
N LEU A 64 -24.27 -26.91 12.02
CA LEU A 64 -23.32 -27.37 13.03
C LEU A 64 -22.26 -28.30 12.45
N ALA A 65 -22.64 -29.23 11.56
CA ALA A 65 -21.70 -30.12 10.89
C ALA A 65 -20.70 -29.35 10.00
N VAL A 66 -21.19 -28.37 9.23
CA VAL A 66 -20.34 -27.50 8.40
C VAL A 66 -19.43 -26.64 9.29
N ALA A 67 -19.95 -26.06 10.37
CA ALA A 67 -19.15 -25.28 11.30
C ALA A 67 -18.03 -26.12 11.94
N ALA A 68 -18.34 -27.35 12.38
CA ALA A 68 -17.37 -28.27 12.94
C ALA A 68 -16.29 -28.66 11.91
N LEU A 69 -16.69 -28.92 10.66
CA LEU A 69 -15.75 -29.19 9.56
C LEU A 69 -14.81 -28.00 9.32
N LEU A 70 -15.34 -26.77 9.27
CA LEU A 70 -14.52 -25.57 9.08
C LEU A 70 -13.55 -25.34 10.24
N VAL A 71 -13.97 -25.57 11.49
CA VAL A 71 -13.09 -25.51 12.66
C VAL A 71 -11.99 -26.56 12.57
N PHE A 72 -12.32 -27.80 12.20
CA PHE A 72 -11.36 -28.87 11.99
C PHE A 72 -10.33 -28.52 10.91
N LEU A 73 -10.79 -28.06 9.74
CA LEU A 73 -9.92 -27.66 8.63
C LEU A 73 -9.05 -26.43 8.98
N SER A 74 -9.56 -25.52 9.81
CA SER A 74 -8.83 -24.32 10.27
C SER A 74 -7.60 -24.64 11.11
N HIS A 75 -7.47 -25.85 11.67
CA HIS A 75 -6.30 -26.22 12.48
C HIS A 75 -4.97 -26.00 11.74
N ARG A 76 -4.88 -26.40 10.47
CA ARG A 76 -3.63 -26.27 9.68
C ARG A 76 -3.30 -24.80 9.32
N PRO A 77 -4.23 -24.00 8.75
CA PRO A 77 -4.01 -22.58 8.52
C PRO A 77 -3.67 -21.80 9.79
N VAL A 78 -4.39 -22.03 10.89
CA VAL A 78 -4.14 -21.32 12.16
C VAL A 78 -2.76 -21.64 12.71
N ARG A 79 -2.35 -22.92 12.69
CA ARG A 79 -1.00 -23.32 13.10
C ARG A 79 0.08 -22.67 12.21
N ASN A 80 -0.19 -22.50 10.92
CA ASN A 80 0.69 -21.75 10.02
C ASN A 80 0.73 -20.25 10.34
N MET A 81 -0.40 -19.63 10.67
CA MET A 81 -0.47 -18.19 11.01
C MET A 81 0.27 -17.84 12.30
N ILE A 82 0.24 -18.74 13.30
CA ILE A 82 0.92 -18.53 14.59
C ILE A 82 2.43 -18.87 14.49
N SER A 83 2.84 -19.59 13.44
CA SER A 83 4.24 -19.96 13.21
C SER A 83 5.09 -18.74 12.86
N ARG A 84 6.34 -18.72 13.36
CA ARG A 84 7.35 -17.72 12.98
C ARG A 84 7.70 -17.72 11.48
N ARG A 85 7.41 -18.82 10.79
CA ARG A 85 7.63 -19.00 9.34
C ARG A 85 6.30 -19.14 8.60
N GLN A 86 5.35 -18.25 8.89
CA GLN A 86 4.05 -18.27 8.24
C GLN A 86 4.18 -18.19 6.71
N VAL A 87 3.37 -18.97 6.01
CA VAL A 87 3.27 -18.94 4.54
C VAL A 87 1.90 -18.40 4.14
N MET A 88 1.89 -17.36 3.32
CA MET A 88 0.66 -16.75 2.78
C MET A 88 0.35 -17.31 1.39
N ASN A 89 -0.92 -17.19 0.98
CA ASN A 89 -1.43 -17.64 -0.31
C ASN A 89 -1.17 -19.13 -0.54
N ARG A 90 -1.49 -19.94 0.49
CA ARG A 90 -1.24 -21.38 0.51
C ARG A 90 -2.52 -22.18 0.72
N SER A 91 -2.67 -23.21 -0.10
CA SER A 91 -3.72 -24.21 0.03
C SER A 91 -3.33 -25.32 1.04
N PHE A 92 -4.25 -25.69 1.92
CA PHE A 92 -4.02 -26.73 2.95
C PHE A 92 -4.84 -28.02 2.71
N ASP A 93 -5.77 -27.96 1.76
CA ASP A 93 -6.62 -29.04 1.31
C ASP A 93 -6.82 -28.98 -0.22
N ALA A 94 -7.24 -30.10 -0.83
CA ALA A 94 -7.39 -30.21 -2.29
C ALA A 94 -8.56 -29.38 -2.85
N LEU A 95 -9.57 -29.13 -2.03
CA LEU A 95 -10.81 -28.43 -2.40
C LEU A 95 -10.72 -26.93 -2.13
N HIS A 96 -9.61 -26.46 -1.57
CA HIS A 96 -9.36 -25.06 -1.24
C HIS A 96 -10.38 -24.47 -0.26
N LEU A 97 -10.89 -25.30 0.66
CA LEU A 97 -11.96 -24.93 1.58
C LEU A 97 -11.50 -23.93 2.66
N VAL A 98 -10.32 -24.15 3.26
CA VAL A 98 -9.80 -23.26 4.31
C VAL A 98 -8.30 -23.04 4.12
N ASN A 99 -7.93 -21.83 3.71
CA ASN A 99 -6.58 -21.48 3.27
C ASN A 99 -6.07 -20.20 3.92
N THR A 100 -4.77 -19.93 3.78
CA THR A 100 -4.21 -18.61 4.14
C THR A 100 -4.10 -17.74 2.90
N TYR A 101 -4.62 -16.51 2.99
CA TYR A 101 -4.48 -15.48 1.96
C TYR A 101 -3.96 -14.21 2.60
N GLY A 102 -3.03 -13.55 1.92
CA GLY A 102 -2.47 -12.31 2.41
C GLY A 102 -1.76 -11.56 1.30
N ALA A 103 -2.08 -10.27 1.17
CA ALA A 103 -1.33 -9.39 0.27
C ALA A 103 0.11 -9.22 0.76
N PHE A 104 0.34 -9.23 2.08
CA PHE A 104 1.65 -9.03 2.70
C PHE A 104 1.88 -10.07 3.81
N GLY A 105 2.88 -10.94 3.64
CA GLY A 105 3.24 -11.96 4.63
C GLY A 105 4.15 -11.46 5.76
N SER A 106 4.70 -10.24 5.64
CA SER A 106 5.53 -9.63 6.68
C SER A 106 5.59 -8.11 6.49
N VAL A 107 5.74 -7.37 7.59
CA VAL A 107 5.96 -5.92 7.57
C VAL A 107 7.47 -5.65 7.47
N SER A 108 7.94 -5.23 6.30
CA SER A 108 9.34 -4.89 6.06
C SER A 108 9.73 -3.58 6.75
N ARG A 109 10.91 -3.54 7.38
CA ARG A 109 11.50 -2.32 7.97
C ARG A 109 12.41 -1.55 7.03
N VAL A 110 12.78 -2.17 5.90
CA VAL A 110 13.59 -1.58 4.83
C VAL A 110 12.70 -1.43 3.61
N ARG A 111 12.81 -0.28 2.94
CA ARG A 111 11.99 0.05 1.77
C ARG A 111 12.88 0.63 0.68
N TYR A 112 12.76 0.10 -0.54
CA TYR A 112 13.38 0.71 -1.70
C TYR A 112 12.41 1.70 -2.33
N GLU A 113 12.93 2.83 -2.78
CA GLU A 113 12.14 3.92 -3.36
C GLU A 113 12.86 4.50 -4.56
N VAL A 114 12.11 4.66 -5.66
CA VAL A 114 12.55 5.42 -6.82
C VAL A 114 12.31 6.90 -6.53
N VAL A 115 13.37 7.69 -6.60
CA VAL A 115 13.33 9.14 -6.47
C VAL A 115 13.57 9.72 -7.86
N ILE A 116 12.67 10.61 -8.27
CA ILE A 116 12.69 11.25 -9.57
C ILE A 116 13.20 12.67 -9.37
N GLU A 117 14.19 13.04 -10.16
CA GLU A 117 14.86 14.33 -10.11
C GLU A 117 14.79 14.97 -11.50
N GLY A 118 14.54 16.27 -11.57
CA GLY A 118 14.70 17.06 -12.79
C GLY A 118 15.83 18.06 -12.65
N THR A 119 16.35 18.55 -13.77
CA THR A 119 17.28 19.70 -13.81
C THR A 119 16.98 20.59 -15.01
N ALA A 120 17.21 21.89 -14.85
CA ALA A 120 17.13 22.88 -15.93
C ALA A 120 18.50 23.13 -16.59
N ASP A 121 19.57 22.48 -16.10
CA ASP A 121 20.92 22.59 -16.64
C ASP A 121 20.96 22.22 -18.14
N GLU A 122 21.79 22.92 -18.90
CA GLU A 122 21.98 22.64 -20.34
C GLU A 122 22.61 21.27 -20.59
N VAL A 123 23.44 20.81 -19.66
CA VAL A 123 24.15 19.53 -19.72
C VAL A 123 23.82 18.72 -18.47
N ALA A 124 23.44 17.46 -18.65
CA ALA A 124 23.14 16.52 -17.58
C ALA A 124 24.39 16.07 -16.81
N ARG A 125 24.97 16.97 -16.02
CA ARG A 125 26.10 16.67 -15.14
C ARG A 125 25.65 15.86 -13.94
N LYS A 126 26.52 14.99 -13.41
CA LYS A 126 26.22 14.13 -12.26
C LYS A 126 25.91 14.96 -11.01
N ASP A 127 26.64 16.05 -10.84
CA ASP A 127 26.64 17.05 -9.77
C ASP A 127 25.90 18.35 -10.14
N GLY A 128 25.10 18.34 -11.21
CA GLY A 128 24.24 19.48 -11.59
C GLY A 128 23.12 19.75 -10.56
N ASP A 129 22.36 20.82 -10.79
CA ASP A 129 21.22 21.19 -9.93
C ASP A 129 20.02 20.25 -10.17
N TRP A 130 20.09 19.06 -9.57
CA TRP A 130 19.03 18.06 -9.61
C TRP A 130 18.07 18.26 -8.45
N ARG A 131 16.81 18.56 -8.77
CA ARG A 131 15.75 18.82 -7.81
C ARG A 131 14.69 17.71 -7.84
N GLU A 132 14.32 17.23 -6.65
CA GLU A 132 13.42 16.09 -6.50
C GLU A 132 11.94 16.48 -6.69
N TYR A 133 11.20 15.61 -7.38
CA TYR A 133 9.74 15.66 -7.37
C TYR A 133 9.18 15.08 -6.07
N GLU A 134 8.31 15.82 -5.39
CA GLU A 134 7.75 15.37 -4.13
C GLU A 134 6.46 14.57 -4.33
N PHE A 135 6.41 13.38 -3.75
CA PHE A 135 5.23 12.53 -3.76
C PHE A 135 4.38 12.69 -2.50
N ARG A 136 3.11 12.26 -2.57
CA ARG A 136 2.15 12.51 -1.48
C ARG A 136 2.35 11.56 -0.31
N GLY A 137 2.44 10.26 -0.54
CA GLY A 137 2.44 9.25 0.52
C GLY A 137 3.69 8.39 0.62
N LYS A 138 4.44 8.19 -0.47
CA LYS A 138 5.71 7.44 -0.39
C LYS A 138 6.82 8.26 0.30
N PRO A 139 7.84 7.59 0.88
CA PRO A 139 9.02 8.28 1.39
C PRO A 139 9.73 9.12 0.31
N GLY A 140 10.25 10.27 0.73
CA GLY A 140 10.98 11.24 -0.09
C GLY A 140 12.05 11.91 0.76
N ASP A 141 11.80 13.15 1.21
CA ASP A 141 12.63 13.84 2.19
C ASP A 141 12.80 13.01 3.48
N PRO A 142 14.04 12.69 3.90
CA PRO A 142 14.32 11.93 5.12
C PRO A 142 13.77 12.54 6.42
N ARG A 143 13.53 13.86 6.45
CA ARG A 143 12.95 14.57 7.61
C ARG A 143 11.43 14.53 7.64
N ARG A 144 10.79 14.05 6.57
CA ARG A 144 9.35 14.05 6.44
C ARG A 144 8.71 12.79 7.00
N TRP A 145 7.90 12.98 8.04
CA TRP A 145 7.11 11.90 8.61
C TRP A 145 6.02 11.40 7.64
N PRO A 146 5.80 10.07 7.55
CA PRO A 146 4.66 9.51 6.83
C PRO A 146 3.35 10.01 7.45
N ARG A 147 2.35 10.26 6.60
CA ARG A 147 1.02 10.74 7.02
C ARG A 147 -0.02 9.65 6.87
N GLN A 148 -1.17 9.83 7.52
CA GLN A 148 -2.36 9.03 7.29
C GLN A 148 -3.09 9.52 6.03
N PHE A 149 -3.22 8.65 5.03
CA PHE A 149 -3.95 8.88 3.78
C PHE A 149 -5.19 8.00 3.64
N ALA A 150 -5.20 6.82 4.28
CA ALA A 150 -6.39 5.98 4.30
C ALA A 150 -7.59 6.80 4.84
N PRO A 151 -8.77 6.74 4.21
CA PRO A 151 -9.20 5.73 3.21
C PRO A 151 -8.75 5.97 1.76
N TYR A 152 -8.19 7.13 1.43
CA TYR A 152 -7.85 7.47 0.05
C TYR A 152 -6.74 6.56 -0.54
N HIS A 153 -6.83 6.27 -1.83
CA HIS A 153 -5.83 5.47 -2.55
C HIS A 153 -4.93 6.35 -3.42
N LEU A 154 -3.70 6.58 -2.97
CA LEU A 154 -2.68 7.29 -3.77
C LEU A 154 -2.11 6.35 -4.84
N ARG A 155 -2.81 6.24 -5.97
CA ARG A 155 -2.50 5.27 -7.03
C ARG A 155 -1.08 5.42 -7.60
N LEU A 156 -0.62 6.64 -7.84
CA LEU A 156 0.73 6.88 -8.36
C LEU A 156 1.81 6.46 -7.34
N ASP A 157 1.68 6.90 -6.08
CA ASP A 157 2.59 6.50 -4.99
C ASP A 157 2.64 4.98 -4.80
N TRP A 158 1.48 4.32 -4.94
CA TRP A 158 1.36 2.86 -4.88
C TRP A 158 2.08 2.17 -6.04
N LEU A 159 1.90 2.66 -7.28
CA LEU A 159 2.61 2.14 -8.45
C LEU A 159 4.12 2.38 -8.37
N MET A 160 4.57 3.52 -7.83
CA MET A 160 5.98 3.80 -7.58
C MET A 160 6.62 2.84 -6.58
N TRP A 161 5.86 2.40 -5.57
CA TRP A 161 6.33 1.37 -4.65
C TRP A 161 6.60 0.05 -5.38
N PHE A 162 5.72 -0.37 -6.30
CA PHE A 162 5.97 -1.54 -7.15
C PHE A 162 7.14 -1.34 -8.11
N ALA A 163 7.28 -0.16 -8.71
CA ALA A 163 8.41 0.17 -9.59
C ALA A 163 9.76 -0.01 -8.85
N ALA A 164 9.82 0.34 -7.56
CA ALA A 164 11.01 0.13 -6.76
C ALA A 164 11.30 -1.34 -6.41
N LEU A 165 10.26 -2.19 -6.35
CA LEU A 165 10.41 -3.65 -6.16
C LEU A 165 10.93 -4.33 -7.42
N SER A 166 10.35 -4.01 -8.57
CA SER A 166 10.82 -4.49 -9.87
C SER A 166 10.52 -3.46 -10.97
N PRO A 167 11.51 -3.10 -11.81
CA PRO A 167 11.29 -2.23 -12.95
C PRO A 167 10.23 -2.73 -13.93
N SER A 168 9.98 -4.05 -13.98
CA SER A 168 8.96 -4.65 -14.85
C SER A 168 7.54 -4.13 -14.56
N TYR A 169 7.22 -3.81 -13.30
CA TYR A 169 5.92 -3.23 -12.93
C TYR A 169 5.73 -1.80 -13.46
N ALA A 170 6.82 -1.13 -13.84
CA ALA A 170 6.82 0.23 -14.35
C ALA A 170 6.81 0.31 -15.88
N GLY A 171 7.07 -0.81 -16.58
CA GLY A 171 7.38 -0.83 -18.01
C GLY A 171 6.33 -0.19 -18.91
N SER A 172 5.03 -0.34 -18.59
CA SER A 172 3.93 0.16 -19.43
C SER A 172 3.58 1.63 -19.22
N TRP A 173 4.05 2.28 -18.15
CA TRP A 173 3.58 3.62 -17.77
C TRP A 173 4.68 4.60 -17.36
N PHE A 174 5.83 4.13 -16.87
CA PHE A 174 6.88 5.00 -16.31
C PHE A 174 7.53 5.88 -17.36
N GLY A 175 7.71 5.38 -18.59
CA GLY A 175 8.22 6.18 -19.71
C GLY A 175 7.33 7.37 -20.03
N THR A 176 6.02 7.14 -20.22
CA THR A 176 5.04 8.21 -20.42
C THR A 176 4.98 9.16 -19.22
N PHE A 177 5.11 8.65 -18.00
CA PHE A 177 5.16 9.51 -16.83
C PHE A 177 6.37 10.46 -16.86
N VAL A 178 7.56 9.98 -17.21
CA VAL A 178 8.77 10.81 -17.36
C VAL A 178 8.62 11.83 -18.49
N GLU A 179 8.05 11.43 -19.62
CA GLU A 179 7.74 12.35 -20.73
C GLU A 179 6.84 13.49 -20.26
N ARG A 180 5.75 13.18 -19.54
CA ARG A 180 4.85 14.21 -18.99
C ARG A 180 5.51 15.10 -17.94
N LEU A 181 6.51 14.60 -17.19
CA LEU A 181 7.31 15.44 -16.29
C LEU A 181 8.24 16.39 -17.05
N LEU A 182 8.84 15.92 -18.15
CA LEU A 182 9.67 16.76 -19.04
C LEU A 182 8.85 17.83 -19.75
N GLU A 183 7.60 17.54 -20.10
CA GLU A 183 6.64 18.52 -20.64
C GLU A 183 6.04 19.43 -19.55
N ASN A 184 6.29 19.14 -18.26
CA ASN A 184 5.72 19.84 -17.12
C ASN A 184 4.17 19.85 -17.16
N ASP A 185 3.57 18.72 -17.58
CA ASP A 185 2.12 18.57 -17.75
C ASP A 185 1.36 18.78 -16.42
N ARG A 186 0.48 19.78 -16.40
CA ARG A 186 -0.26 20.19 -15.19
C ARG A 186 -1.12 19.06 -14.61
N ALA A 187 -1.72 18.22 -15.44
CA ALA A 187 -2.56 17.12 -14.96
C ALA A 187 -1.72 16.07 -14.21
N THR A 188 -0.56 15.73 -14.76
CA THR A 188 0.42 14.82 -14.16
C THR A 188 1.00 15.40 -12.87
N LEU A 189 1.42 16.66 -12.86
CA LEU A 189 1.97 17.30 -11.66
C LEU A 189 0.97 17.39 -10.50
N ARG A 190 -0.34 17.44 -10.77
CA ARG A 190 -1.37 17.38 -9.72
C ARG A 190 -1.39 16.05 -8.97
N LEU A 191 -0.87 14.97 -9.55
CA LEU A 191 -0.74 13.67 -8.86
C LEU A 191 0.35 13.72 -7.78
N LEU A 192 1.35 14.57 -7.97
CA LEU A 192 2.44 14.80 -7.03
C LEU A 192 1.99 15.70 -5.87
N ARG A 193 2.83 15.81 -4.84
CA ARG A 193 2.70 16.79 -3.76
C ARG A 193 3.25 18.15 -4.20
N GLY A 194 4.38 18.14 -4.89
CA GLY A 194 5.06 19.36 -5.33
C GLY A 194 5.98 19.11 -6.51
N SER A 195 6.02 20.07 -7.43
CA SER A 195 7.02 20.15 -8.49
C SER A 195 8.08 21.18 -8.10
N PRO A 196 9.38 20.90 -8.27
CA PRO A 196 10.42 21.90 -8.05
C PRO A 196 10.53 22.90 -9.21
N PHE A 197 9.81 22.69 -10.31
CA PHE A 197 9.83 23.53 -11.51
C PHE A 197 8.56 24.37 -11.62
N PRO A 198 8.67 25.67 -11.97
CA PRO A 198 7.50 26.50 -12.20
C PRO A 198 6.79 26.10 -13.51
N PRO A 199 5.51 26.45 -13.70
CA PRO A 199 4.72 26.05 -14.87
C PRO A 199 5.39 26.36 -16.22
N ASP A 200 6.03 27.53 -16.34
CA ASP A 200 6.60 28.02 -17.60
C ASP A 200 8.09 27.69 -17.79
N ALA A 201 8.69 26.94 -16.86
CA ALA A 201 10.10 26.51 -16.98
C ALA A 201 10.23 25.01 -16.70
N PRO A 202 9.89 24.14 -17.67
CA PRO A 202 10.06 22.69 -17.55
C PRO A 202 11.53 22.31 -17.33
N PRO A 203 11.81 21.15 -16.70
CA PRO A 203 13.16 20.62 -16.67
C PRO A 203 13.64 20.24 -18.09
N ARG A 204 14.93 20.40 -18.35
CA ARG A 204 15.56 19.92 -19.59
C ARG A 204 15.84 18.42 -19.52
N PHE A 205 16.18 17.93 -18.34
CA PHE A 205 16.45 16.52 -18.10
C PHE A 205 15.71 16.01 -16.87
N VAL A 206 15.27 14.76 -16.94
CA VAL A 206 14.73 14.00 -15.82
C VAL A 206 15.56 12.73 -15.66
N ARG A 207 15.88 12.38 -14.43
CA ARG A 207 16.52 11.10 -14.07
C ARG A 207 15.78 10.45 -12.93
N ALA A 208 16.00 9.16 -12.74
CA ALA A 208 15.46 8.44 -11.59
C ALA A 208 16.53 7.59 -10.93
N ARG A 209 16.52 7.58 -9.60
CA ARG A 209 17.54 6.90 -8.77
C ARG A 209 16.85 6.04 -7.73
N LEU A 210 17.40 4.85 -7.50
CA LEU A 210 16.90 3.95 -6.48
C LEU A 210 17.64 4.19 -5.17
N PHE A 211 16.87 4.39 -4.11
CA PHE A 211 17.38 4.58 -2.76
C PHE A 211 16.80 3.53 -1.81
N ARG A 212 17.59 3.17 -0.82
CA ARG A 212 17.17 2.36 0.33
C ARG A 212 16.83 3.29 1.48
N TYR A 213 15.63 3.14 2.00
CA TYR A 213 15.13 3.82 3.19
C TYR A 213 15.01 2.83 4.34
N ARG A 214 15.51 3.23 5.51
CA ARG A 214 15.20 2.58 6.80
C ARG A 214 14.77 3.63 7.81
N TYR A 215 14.00 3.22 8.81
CA TYR A 215 13.74 4.10 9.94
C TYR A 215 15.04 4.42 10.68
N THR A 216 15.16 5.67 11.11
CA THR A 216 16.20 6.07 12.06
C THR A 216 15.92 5.50 13.44
N THR A 217 16.98 5.32 14.21
CA THR A 217 16.89 5.09 15.65
C THR A 217 16.47 6.39 16.36
N TRP A 218 15.99 6.26 17.60
CA TRP A 218 15.65 7.42 18.43
C TRP A 218 16.83 8.39 18.62
N ARG A 219 18.07 7.88 18.64
CA ARG A 219 19.28 8.70 18.75
C ARG A 219 19.51 9.51 17.48
N GLU A 220 19.53 8.85 16.32
CA GLU A 220 19.69 9.50 15.00
C GLU A 220 18.60 10.56 14.75
N LEU A 221 17.35 10.27 15.13
CA LEU A 221 16.24 11.22 15.02
C LEU A 221 16.48 12.48 15.87
N ARG A 222 16.96 12.35 17.11
CA ARG A 222 17.26 13.49 17.98
C ARG A 222 18.43 14.33 17.48
N GLU A 223 19.46 13.68 16.93
CA GLU A 223 20.66 14.35 16.43
C GLU A 223 20.43 15.06 15.09
N THR A 224 19.67 14.46 14.16
CA THR A 224 19.55 14.94 12.77
C THR A 224 18.19 15.54 12.42
N GLY A 225 17.17 15.27 13.24
CA GLY A 225 15.76 15.54 12.92
C GLY A 225 15.18 14.64 11.83
N ALA A 226 15.93 13.67 11.29
CA ALA A 226 15.46 12.78 10.23
C ALA A 226 14.78 11.53 10.80
N CYS A 227 13.62 11.18 10.24
CA CYS A 227 12.90 9.95 10.58
C CYS A 227 13.26 8.76 9.66
N TRP A 228 13.97 9.05 8.56
CA TRP A 228 14.53 8.06 7.66
C TRP A 228 16.03 8.26 7.49
N GLU A 229 16.76 7.16 7.35
CA GLU A 229 18.07 7.16 6.71
C GLU A 229 17.87 6.74 5.26
N ARG A 230 18.50 7.50 4.34
CA ARG A 230 18.44 7.27 2.90
C ARG A 230 19.84 6.96 2.38
N THR A 231 19.99 5.82 1.70
CA THR A 231 21.26 5.41 1.06
C THR A 231 21.03 5.22 -0.44
N TYR A 232 21.90 5.80 -1.28
CA TYR A 232 21.87 5.55 -2.72
C TYR A 232 22.22 4.09 -3.01
N VAL A 233 21.47 3.46 -3.93
CA VAL A 233 21.68 2.07 -4.32
C VAL A 233 22.22 2.00 -5.74
N ARG A 234 21.45 2.52 -6.70
CA ARG A 234 21.80 2.50 -8.12
C ARG A 234 20.97 3.50 -8.91
N GLU A 235 21.36 3.71 -10.15
CA GLU A 235 20.56 4.41 -11.11
C GLU A 235 19.34 3.55 -11.49
N TYR A 236 18.19 4.20 -11.66
CA TYR A 236 16.95 3.56 -12.10
C TYR A 236 16.60 3.96 -13.54
N LEU A 237 16.80 5.23 -13.88
CA LEU A 237 16.71 5.79 -15.22
C LEU A 237 17.84 6.81 -15.41
N PRO A 238 18.67 6.69 -16.46
CA PRO A 238 19.68 7.70 -16.76
C PRO A 238 19.03 9.05 -17.11
N PRO A 239 19.79 10.17 -17.04
CA PRO A 239 19.30 11.46 -17.50
C PRO A 239 18.71 11.39 -18.91
N THR A 240 17.43 11.69 -19.01
CA THR A 240 16.63 11.61 -20.24
C THR A 240 16.05 12.99 -20.53
N ARG A 241 15.94 13.34 -21.81
CA ARG A 241 15.34 14.57 -22.31
C ARG A 241 14.38 14.28 -23.46
N LEU A 242 13.48 15.21 -23.74
CA LEU A 242 12.71 15.18 -24.99
C LEU A 242 13.68 15.42 -26.15
N THR A 243 13.67 14.55 -27.14
CA THR A 243 14.35 14.83 -28.40
C THR A 243 13.38 15.64 -29.23
N GLY A 244 13.77 16.85 -29.66
CA GLY A 244 12.95 17.62 -30.59
C GLY A 244 12.61 16.76 -31.81
N ALA A 245 11.39 16.87 -32.32
CA ALA A 245 11.02 16.24 -33.59
C ALA A 245 12.09 16.58 -34.64
N PRO A 246 12.58 15.62 -35.45
CA PRO A 246 13.51 15.95 -36.50
C PRO A 246 12.84 16.99 -37.41
N ASP A 247 13.51 18.12 -37.60
CA ASP A 247 13.11 19.15 -38.55
C ASP A 247 12.96 18.44 -39.90
N ARG A 248 11.71 18.24 -40.33
CA ARG A 248 11.42 17.75 -41.67
C ARG A 248 11.69 18.92 -42.60
N SER A 249 12.95 19.01 -43.04
CA SER A 249 13.36 19.79 -44.21
C SER A 249 12.80 19.17 -45.49
#